data_AF-A0A0M3HIY5-F1
#
_entry.id   AF-A0A0M3HIY5-F1
#
_cell.length_a   1.000
_cell.length_b   1.000
_cell.length_c   1.000
_cell.angle_alpha   90.00
_cell.angle_beta   90.00
_cell.angle_gamma   90.00
#
_symmetry.space_group_name_H-M   'P 1'
#
loop_
_entity.id
_entity.type
_entity.pdbx_description
1 polymer ?
#
loop_
_entity_poly.entity_id
_entity_poly.type
_entity_poly.pdbx_seq_one_letter_code
_entity_poly.pdbx_strand_id
1 'polypeptide(L)'
;MVNTEDDEEPYEEEYRPDGKYIPRLLFLDKNGDLLPEFVNKKAEYKNYAYYYSSPADVLNSMKDVLESFDIEVCFISIKLCN
;
A
#
# COMPACT_ATOMS: atom_id res chain seq x y z
N MET A 1 1.39 -0.82 10.26
CA MET A 1 1.60 0.38 9.42
C MET A 1 2.71 1.18 10.07
N VAL A 2 3.71 1.57 9.29
CA VAL A 2 4.81 2.44 9.73
C VAL A 2 4.71 3.71 8.90
N ASN A 3 4.78 4.87 9.53
CA ASN A 3 4.94 6.16 8.87
C ASN A 3 6.37 6.62 9.11
N THR A 4 7.05 7.10 8.09
CA THR A 4 8.40 7.66 8.16
C THR A 4 8.30 9.13 7.79
N GLU A 5 8.36 10.01 8.77
CA GLU A 5 8.20 11.46 8.57
C GLU A 5 9.57 12.12 8.33
N ASP A 6 9.63 13.01 7.34
CA ASP A 6 10.79 13.84 7.01
C ASP A 6 12.14 13.10 7.01
N ASP A 7 12.96 13.30 8.06
CA ASP A 7 14.32 12.74 8.19
C ASP A 7 14.33 11.22 8.46
N GLU A 8 13.17 10.60 8.75
CA GLU A 8 13.03 9.16 8.94
C GLU A 8 12.78 8.41 7.62
N GLU A 9 12.63 9.12 6.48
CA GLU A 9 12.46 8.47 5.17
C GLU A 9 13.68 7.59 4.84
N PRO A 10 13.48 6.29 4.56
CA PRO A 10 14.58 5.42 4.17
C PRO A 10 15.19 5.86 2.84
N TYR A 11 16.52 5.79 2.75
CA TYR A 11 17.26 6.30 1.60
C TYR A 11 17.52 5.25 0.52
N GLU A 12 17.27 4.00 0.83
CA GLU A 12 17.49 2.84 -0.01
C GLU A 12 16.52 2.85 -1.21
N GLU A 13 17.01 2.44 -2.38
CA GLU A 13 16.25 2.50 -3.64
C GLU A 13 15.04 1.55 -3.64
N GLU A 14 15.04 0.51 -2.79
CA GLU A 14 13.91 -0.40 -2.61
C GLU A 14 12.66 0.31 -2.09
N TYR A 15 12.82 1.44 -1.38
CA TYR A 15 11.72 2.28 -0.91
C TYR A 15 11.41 3.46 -1.85
N ARG A 16 12.02 3.48 -3.04
CA ARG A 16 11.87 4.51 -4.09
C ARG A 16 11.64 3.90 -5.48
N PRO A 17 10.76 2.90 -5.63
CA PRO A 17 10.64 2.08 -6.84
C PRO A 17 10.31 2.87 -8.12
N ASP A 18 9.65 4.03 -8.00
CA ASP A 18 9.29 4.90 -9.13
C ASP A 18 9.69 6.37 -8.91
N GLY A 19 10.63 6.63 -7.98
CA GLY A 19 11.25 7.93 -7.77
C GLY A 19 11.18 8.46 -6.33
N LYS A 20 11.55 9.74 -6.19
CA LYS A 20 11.79 10.41 -4.89
C LYS A 20 10.67 11.38 -4.48
N TYR A 21 9.48 11.27 -5.08
CA TYR A 21 8.34 12.15 -4.76
C TYR A 21 7.68 11.74 -3.45
N ILE A 22 7.10 12.67 -2.70
CA ILE A 22 6.39 12.37 -1.45
C ILE A 22 4.94 12.88 -1.52
N PRO A 23 3.98 12.25 -0.80
CA PRO A 23 4.10 11.00 -0.04
C PRO A 23 4.06 9.75 -0.92
N ARG A 24 4.65 8.64 -0.45
CA ARG A 24 4.56 7.29 -1.05
C ARG A 24 3.98 6.31 -0.03
N LEU A 25 3.10 5.42 -0.48
CA LEU A 25 2.59 4.31 0.31
C LEU A 25 3.03 3.00 -0.34
N LEU A 26 3.87 2.24 0.38
CA LEU A 26 4.41 0.96 -0.07
C LEU A 26 3.80 -0.19 0.73
N PHE A 27 3.52 -1.29 0.05
CA PHE A 27 3.18 -2.55 0.69
C PHE A 27 4.42 -3.44 0.69
N LEU A 28 4.81 -3.91 1.87
CA LEU A 28 5.93 -4.82 2.07
C LEU A 28 5.42 -6.14 2.60
N ASP A 29 6.10 -7.23 2.26
CA ASP A 29 5.84 -8.54 2.84
C ASP A 29 6.42 -8.66 4.26
N LYS A 30 6.26 -9.83 4.89
CA LYS A 30 6.78 -10.09 6.25
C LYS A 30 8.31 -10.07 6.37
N ASN A 31 9.04 -10.17 5.25
CA ASN A 31 10.49 -10.12 5.19
C ASN A 31 10.99 -8.68 4.96
N GLY A 32 10.08 -7.76 4.62
CA GLY A 32 10.40 -6.37 4.29
C GLY A 32 10.53 -6.13 2.78
N ASP A 33 10.27 -7.13 1.95
CA ASP A 33 10.38 -7.02 0.49
C ASP A 33 9.18 -6.27 -0.09
N LEU A 34 9.43 -5.37 -1.04
CA LEU A 34 8.37 -4.63 -1.75
C LEU A 34 7.44 -5.58 -2.51
N LEU A 35 6.14 -5.34 -2.43
CA LEU A 35 5.11 -6.00 -3.24
C LEU A 35 4.69 -5.07 -4.41
N PRO A 36 5.39 -5.10 -5.57
CA PRO A 36 5.23 -4.13 -6.65
C PRO A 36 3.89 -4.21 -7.39
N GLU A 37 3.14 -5.29 -7.21
CA GLU A 37 1.80 -5.48 -7.79
C GLU A 37 0.73 -4.61 -7.10
N PHE A 38 0.99 -4.13 -5.87
CA PHE A 38 0.06 -3.28 -5.11
C PHE A 38 0.44 -1.81 -5.22
N VAL A 39 -0.09 -1.19 -6.27
CA VAL A 39 0.02 0.25 -6.54
C VAL A 39 -1.35 0.91 -6.54
N ASN A 40 -1.39 2.24 -6.55
CA ASN A 40 -2.65 2.96 -6.71
C ASN A 40 -3.24 2.70 -8.10
N LYS A 41 -4.24 1.82 -8.16
CA LYS A 41 -4.98 1.49 -9.39
C LYS A 41 -5.68 2.70 -10.03
N LYS A 42 -5.87 3.80 -9.27
CA LYS A 42 -6.45 5.06 -9.73
C LYS A 42 -5.42 6.20 -9.78
N ALA A 43 -4.12 5.88 -9.90
CA ALA A 43 -3.08 6.90 -10.04
C ALA A 43 -3.38 7.82 -11.25
N GLU A 44 -3.47 9.12 -10.98
CA GLU A 44 -3.72 10.13 -12.02
C GLU A 44 -2.51 10.30 -12.95
N TYR A 45 -1.31 10.03 -12.43
CA TYR A 45 -0.04 10.23 -13.12
C TYR A 45 0.70 8.91 -13.25
N LYS A 46 1.10 8.56 -14.48
CA LYS A 46 1.78 7.29 -14.80
C LYS A 46 3.11 7.07 -14.05
N ASN A 47 3.75 8.15 -13.60
CA ASN A 47 5.05 8.10 -12.94
C ASN A 47 4.95 8.12 -11.40
N TYR A 48 3.74 8.16 -10.83
CA TYR A 48 3.49 8.26 -9.39
C TYR A 48 2.56 7.13 -8.92
N ALA A 49 2.99 5.88 -9.12
CA ALA A 49 2.18 4.70 -8.89
C ALA A 49 1.86 4.48 -7.39
N TYR A 50 2.71 4.96 -6.49
CA TYR A 50 2.56 4.81 -5.03
C TYR A 50 1.99 6.06 -4.36
N TYR A 51 1.54 7.05 -5.14
CA TYR A 51 0.82 8.21 -4.62
C TYR A 51 -0.67 7.93 -4.52
N TYR A 52 -1.27 8.18 -3.36
CA TYR A 52 -2.70 8.05 -3.11
C TYR A 52 -3.30 9.40 -2.69
N SER A 53 -4.19 9.95 -3.51
CA SER A 53 -4.91 11.20 -3.20
C SER A 53 -6.16 11.00 -2.33
N SER A 54 -6.64 9.76 -2.22
CA SER A 54 -7.90 9.41 -1.57
C SER A 54 -7.72 8.31 -0.51
N PRO A 55 -8.22 8.51 0.72
CA PRO A 55 -8.22 7.47 1.75
C PRO A 55 -8.96 6.19 1.32
N ALA A 56 -9.99 6.32 0.48
CA ALA A 56 -10.74 5.16 -0.01
C ALA A 56 -9.88 4.27 -0.92
N ASP A 57 -8.96 4.85 -1.69
CA ASP A 57 -8.08 4.08 -2.57
C ASP A 57 -6.99 3.37 -1.78
N VAL A 58 -6.48 3.99 -0.71
CA VAL A 58 -5.61 3.32 0.27
C VAL A 58 -6.31 2.11 0.87
N LEU A 59 -7.55 2.28 1.35
CA LEU A 59 -8.33 1.19 1.95
C LEU A 59 -8.56 0.03 0.96
N ASN A 60 -8.84 0.34 -0.30
CA ASN A 60 -9.03 -0.69 -1.32
C ASN A 60 -7.74 -1.46 -1.61
N SER A 61 -6.60 -0.77 -1.74
CA SER A 61 -5.31 -1.45 -1.89
C SER A 61 -4.96 -2.30 -0.66
N MET A 62 -5.24 -1.83 0.56
CA MET A 62 -5.04 -2.65 1.77
C MET A 62 -5.87 -3.93 1.76
N LYS A 63 -7.12 -3.87 1.25
CA LYS A 63 -7.97 -5.06 1.10
C LYS A 63 -7.41 -6.02 0.06
N ASP A 64 -7.04 -5.51 -1.11
CA ASP A 64 -6.44 -6.31 -2.18
C ASP A 64 -5.19 -7.07 -1.68
N VAL A 65 -4.37 -6.42 -0.84
CA VAL A 65 -3.19 -7.03 -0.21
C VAL A 65 -3.60 -8.14 0.77
N LEU A 66 -4.58 -7.90 1.64
CA LEU A 66 -5.02 -8.93 2.59
C LEU A 66 -5.63 -10.15 1.87
N GLU A 67 -6.41 -9.90 0.82
CA GLU A 67 -6.99 -10.96 -0.02
C GLU A 67 -5.91 -11.79 -0.73
N SER A 68 -4.78 -11.21 -1.13
CA SER A 68 -3.68 -11.96 -1.75
C SER A 68 -2.95 -12.91 -0.80
N PHE A 69 -3.11 -12.71 0.51
CA PHE A 69 -2.63 -13.61 1.57
C PHE A 69 -3.72 -14.56 2.08
N ASP A 70 -4.85 -14.67 1.38
CA ASP A 70 -6.02 -15.45 1.79
C ASP A 70 -6.58 -15.01 3.17
N ILE A 71 -6.45 -13.72 3.50
CA ILE A 71 -6.99 -13.13 4.73
C ILE A 71 -8.32 -12.45 4.41
N GLU A 72 -9.43 -13.04 4.88
CA GLU A 72 -10.76 -12.46 4.70
C GLU A 72 -10.97 -11.21 5.56
N VAL A 73 -11.33 -10.10 4.91
CA VAL A 73 -11.61 -8.82 5.60
C VAL A 73 -13.13 -8.67 5.83
N CYS A 74 -13.64 -9.24 6.91
CA CYS A 74 -15.07 -9.19 7.24
C CYS A 74 -15.44 -7.91 8.00
N PHE A 75 -15.93 -6.88 7.29
CA PHE A 75 -16.56 -5.71 7.91
C PHE A 75 -18.09 -5.87 7.93
N ILE A 76 -18.59 -6.57 8.96
CA ILE A 76 -19.99 -6.56 9.42
C ILE A 76 -21.05 -6.70 8.31
N SER A 77 -21.33 -7.95 7.94
CA SER A 77 -22.70 -8.44 8.12
C SER A 77 -22.67 -9.40 9.31
N ILE A 78 -23.70 -9.40 10.15
CA ILE A 78 -23.84 -10.27 11.33
C ILE A 78 -24.09 -11.74 10.90
N LYS A 79 -23.26 -12.27 10.02
CA LYS A 79 -23.22 -13.67 9.63
C LYS A 79 -21.77 -14.08 9.50
N LEU A 80 -21.25 -14.55 10.63
CA LEU A 80 -20.41 -15.74 10.75
C LEU A 80 -19.48 -15.96 9.55
N CYS A 81 -18.24 -15.49 9.66
CA CYS A 81 -17.13 -16.24 9.10
C CYS A 81 -17.12 -17.59 9.83
N ASN A 82 -17.32 -18.67 9.07
CA ASN A 82 -17.44 -20.06 9.56
C ASN A 82 -16.10 -20.59 10.09
#